data_AF-L0IT31-F1
#
_entry.id   AF-L0IT31-F1
#
_cell.length_a   1.000
_cell.length_b   1.000
_cell.length_c   1.000
_cell.angle_alpha   90.00
_cell.angle_beta   90.00
_cell.angle_gamma   90.00
#
_symmetry.space_group_name_H-M   'P 1'
#
loop_
_entity.id
_entity.type
_entity.pdbx_description
1 polymer ?
#
loop_
_entity_poly.entity_id
_entity_poly.type
_entity_poly.pdbx_seq_one_letter_code
_entity_poly.pdbx_strand_id
1 'polypeptide(L)' 'MALNAPAEIKMINNIAAHFGYLRAEHAATAVADHIKRFWDPRMKQRLLLLVASDTTDLDPVAVTAASLLR' A
#
# COMPACT_ATOMS: atom_id res chain seq x y z
N MET A 1 12.21 -8.98 17.43
CA MET A 1 12.62 -9.51 16.11
C MET A 1 11.42 -9.34 15.20
N ALA A 2 11.37 -8.27 14.40
CA ALA A 2 10.21 -8.01 13.54
C ALA A 2 10.14 -9.14 12.51
N LEU A 3 9.18 -10.06 12.69
CA LEU A 3 8.87 -11.08 11.70
C LEU A 3 8.58 -10.33 10.40
N ASN A 4 9.34 -10.64 9.35
CA ASN A 4 9.27 -9.97 8.06
C ASN A 4 7.83 -9.62 7.69
N ALA A 5 7.49 -8.31 7.72
CA ALA A 5 6.17 -7.85 7.30
C ALA A 5 5.78 -8.49 5.96
N PRO A 6 4.50 -8.86 5.77
CA PRO A 6 4.00 -9.44 4.53
C PRO A 6 4.55 -8.72 3.30
N ALA A 7 4.87 -9.48 2.25
CA ALA A 7 5.52 -8.93 1.05
C ALA A 7 4.74 -7.76 0.46
N GLU A 8 3.41 -7.83 0.46
CA GLU A 8 2.51 -6.77 -0.01
C GLU A 8 2.64 -5.49 0.82
N ILE A 9 2.75 -5.58 2.15
CA ILE A 9 2.92 -4.41 3.04
C ILE A 9 4.26 -3.74 2.75
N LYS A 10 5.35 -4.52 2.66
CA LYS A 10 6.67 -3.98 2.32
C LYS A 10 6.65 -3.29 0.96
N MET A 11 6.00 -3.91 -0.02
CA MET A 11 5.99 -3.40 -1.38
C MET A 11 5.16 -2.11 -1.52
N ILE A 12 3.97 -2.04 -0.92
CA ILE A 12 3.18 -0.79 -0.95
C ILE A 12 3.89 0.34 -0.21
N ASN A 13 4.56 0.08 0.92
CA ASN A 13 5.32 1.09 1.64
C ASN A 13 6.51 1.59 0.81
N ASN A 14 7.21 0.71 0.10
CA ASN A 14 8.29 1.12 -0.81
C ASN A 14 7.77 2.00 -1.95
N ILE A 15 6.59 1.68 -2.51
CA ILE A 15 5.95 2.51 -3.54
C ILE A 15 5.53 3.86 -2.95
N ALA A 16 4.97 3.89 -1.74
CA ALA A 16 4.63 5.12 -1.04
C ALA A 16 5.86 6.01 -0.79
N ALA A 17 6.98 5.42 -0.35
CA ALA A 17 8.25 6.12 -0.17
C ALA A 17 8.77 6.69 -1.49
N HIS A 18 8.65 5.96 -2.60
CA HIS A 18 9.01 6.46 -3.93
C HIS A 18 8.22 7.72 -4.31
N PHE A 19 6.93 7.78 -3.98
CA PHE A 19 6.08 8.95 -4.21
C PHE A 19 6.17 10.02 -3.11
N GLY A 20 7.11 9.92 -2.16
CA GLY A 20 7.24 10.84 -1.03
C GLY A 20 7.57 12.30 -1.39
N TYR A 21 7.93 12.57 -2.65
CA TYR A 21 8.10 13.93 -3.18
C TYR A 21 6.76 14.62 -3.49
N LEU A 22 5.65 13.88 -3.51
CA LEU A 22 4.30 14.40 -3.71
C LEU A 22 3.66 14.76 -2.37
N ARG A 23 2.65 15.64 -2.41
CA ARG A 23 1.75 15.85 -1.26
C ARG A 23 1.01 14.55 -0.96
N ALA A 24 0.74 14.26 0.31
CA ALA A 24 0.19 12.99 0.78
C ALA A 24 -1.04 12.49 -0.02
N GLU A 25 -1.99 13.37 -0.35
CA GLU A 25 -3.19 13.00 -1.12
C GLU A 25 -2.86 12.57 -2.56
N HIS A 26 -1.94 13.30 -3.22
CA HIS A 26 -1.46 12.94 -4.55
C HIS A 26 -0.61 11.66 -4.52
N ALA A 27 0.21 11.50 -3.48
CA ALA A 27 0.99 10.28 -3.27
C ALA A 27 0.07 9.06 -3.12
N ALA A 28 -0.99 9.16 -2.30
CA ALA A 28 -1.94 8.07 -2.08
C ALA A 28 -2.65 7.66 -3.38
N THR A 29 -3.07 8.65 -4.18
CA THR A 29 -3.70 8.40 -5.49
C THR A 29 -2.72 7.75 -6.45
N ALA A 30 -1.48 8.24 -6.54
CA ALA A 30 -0.44 7.68 -7.40
C ALA A 30 -0.07 6.23 -7.01
N VAL A 31 0.02 5.95 -5.71
CA VAL A 31 0.24 4.59 -5.19
C VAL A 31 -0.91 3.66 -5.57
N ALA A 32 -2.17 4.09 -5.36
CA ALA A 32 -3.34 3.29 -5.69
C ALA A 32 -3.42 2.99 -7.20
N ASP A 33 -3.14 3.99 -8.05
CA ASP A 33 -3.10 3.81 -9.50
C ASP A 33 -1.97 2.89 -9.95
N HIS A 34 -0.80 3.00 -9.33
CA HIS A 34 0.32 2.08 -9.58
C HIS A 34 -0.09 0.64 -9.26
N ILE A 35 -0.69 0.41 -8.09
CA ILE A 35 -1.14 -0.93 -7.70
C ILE A 35 -2.19 -1.46 -8.68
N LYS A 36 -3.20 -0.65 -9.05
CA LYS A 36 -4.23 -1.06 -10.03
C LYS A 36 -3.63 -1.49 -11.37
N ARG A 37 -2.55 -0.86 -11.81
CA ARG A 37 -1.92 -1.11 -13.12
C ARG A 37 -0.96 -2.30 -13.11
N PHE A 38 -0.19 -2.47 -12.03
CA PHE A 38 0.95 -3.38 -12.03
C PHE A 38 0.80 -4.60 -11.14
N TRP A 39 -0.10 -4.59 -10.16
CA TRP A 39 -0.28 -5.74 -9.29
C TRP A 39 -1.28 -6.73 -9.86
N ASP A 40 -1.00 -8.01 -9.69
CA ASP A 40 -1.97 -9.06 -9.95
C ASP A 40 -3.19 -8.89 -9.03
N PRO A 41 -4.42 -9.16 -9.51
CA PRO A 41 -5.63 -9.08 -8.69
C PRO A 41 -5.54 -9.83 -7.36
N ARG A 42 -4.83 -10.96 -7.29
CA ARG A 42 -4.64 -11.75 -6.06
C ARG A 42 -3.76 -11.02 -5.04
N MET A 43 -2.73 -10.31 -5.51
CA MET A 43 -1.88 -9.49 -4.63
C MET A 43 -2.68 -8.33 -4.03
N LYS A 44 -3.49 -7.65 -4.86
CA LYS A 44 -4.40 -6.60 -4.40
C LYS A 44 -5.39 -7.13 -3.35
N GLN A 45 -6.01 -8.28 -3.59
CA GLN A 45 -6.92 -8.91 -2.61
C GLN A 45 -6.20 -9.22 -1.30
N ARG A 46 -4.99 -9.78 -1.36
CA ARG A 46 -4.19 -10.08 -0.17
C ARG A 46 -3.84 -8.82 0.62
N LEU A 47 -3.46 -7.74 -0.05
CA LEU A 47 -3.25 -6.44 0.59
C LEU A 47 -4.52 -5.96 1.31
N LEU A 48 -5.69 -6.03 0.67
CA LEU A 48 -6.94 -5.60 1.30
C LEU A 48 -7.30 -6.42 2.55
N LEU A 49 -7.01 -7.73 2.54
CA LEU A 49 -7.18 -8.60 3.72
C LEU A 49 -6.21 -8.23 4.84
N LEU A 50 -4.94 -7.95 4.50
CA LEU A 50 -3.93 -7.52 5.47
C LEU A 50 -4.32 -6.20 6.13
N VAL A 51 -4.73 -5.21 5.32
CA VAL A 51 -5.19 -3.90 5.80
C VAL A 51 -6.44 -4.00 6.67
N ALA A 52 -7.31 -4.99 6.42
CA ALA A 52 -8.47 -5.24 7.27
C ALA A 52 -8.12 -5.90 8.62
N SER A 53 -6.94 -6.53 8.71
CA SER A 53 -6.50 -7.25 9.91
C SER A 53 -5.68 -6.34 10.84
N ASP A 54 -4.64 -5.70 10.30
CA ASP A 54 -3.78 -4.76 11.04
C ASP A 54 -3.06 -3.83 10.06
N THR A 55 -2.94 -2.56 10.43
CA THR A 55 -2.23 -1.55 9.65
C THR A 55 -1.02 -0.96 10.35
N THR A 56 -0.59 -1.53 11.48
CA THR A 56 0.53 -1.00 12.29
C THR A 56 1.82 -0.85 11.48
N ASP A 57 2.08 -1.74 10.53
CA ASP A 57 3.27 -1.71 9.66
C ASP A 57 3.08 -0.92 8.35
N LEU A 58 1.92 -0.29 8.11
CA LEU A 58 1.64 0.47 6.88
C LEU A 58 1.97 1.95 7.04
N ASP A 59 2.61 2.51 6.02
CA ASP A 59 2.77 3.95 5.89
C ASP A 59 1.38 4.65 5.81
N PRO A 60 1.18 5.85 6.39
CA PRO A 60 -0.09 6.56 6.30
C PRO A 60 -0.59 6.75 4.85
N VAL A 61 0.31 7.02 3.90
CA VAL A 61 -0.02 7.11 2.47
C VAL A 61 -0.45 5.75 1.92
N ALA A 62 0.18 4.66 2.36
CA ALA A 62 -0.19 3.31 1.97
C ALA A 62 -1.59 2.92 2.49
N VAL A 63 -1.95 3.33 3.71
CA VAL A 63 -3.29 3.13 4.28
C VAL A 63 -4.35 3.88 3.45
N THR A 64 -4.09 5.15 3.13
CA THR A 64 -5.00 5.93 2.27
C THR A 64 -5.11 5.32 0.88
N ALA A 65 -3.99 4.92 0.27
CA ALA A 65 -3.98 4.28 -1.03
C ALA A 65 -4.78 2.97 -1.03
N ALA A 66 -4.61 2.11 -0.02
CA ALA A 66 -5.38 0.87 0.11
C ALA A 66 -6.89 1.11 0.23
N SER A 67 -7.30 2.23 0.85
CA SER A 67 -8.70 2.61 0.94
C SER A 67 -9.30 2.99 -0.43
N LEU A 68 -8.49 3.53 -1.35
CA LEU A 68 -8.88 3.86 -2.74
C LEU A 68 -8.93 2.64 -3.68
N LEU A 69 -8.51 1.46 -3.19
CA LEU A 69 -8.52 0.21 -3.94
C LEU A 69 -9.77 -0.64 -3.71
N ARG A 70 -10.58 -0.30 -2.70
CA ARG A 70 -11.88 -0.92 -2.42
C ARG A 70 -12.91 -0.48 -3.46
#